data_AF-A0A2E9XIU1-F1
#
_entry.id   AF-A0A2E9XIU1-F1
#
_cell.length_a   1.000
_cell.length_b   1.000
_cell.length_c   1.000
_cell.angle_alpha   90.00
_cell.angle_beta   90.00
_cell.angle_gamma   90.00
#
_symmetry.space_group_name_H-M   'P 1'
#
loop_
_entity.id
_entity.type
_entity.pdbx_description
1 polymer ?
#
loop_
_entity_poly.entity_id
_entity_poly.type
_entity_poly.pdbx_seq_one_letter_code
_entity_poly.pdbx_strand_id
1 'polypeptide(L)'
;MKLSKKSIREDILAKTQEYLSNGGSIEKISLGESGQNTNEPRVRRVFEIEESSESKTFLTDVVAAFDARKVKTTKTKPLTQNNSRRYKKLIYDDFGEPLREVWVDEIDR
;
A
#
# COMPACT_ATOMS: atom_id res chain seq x y z
N MET A 1 -17.32 24.71 -5.06
CA MET A 1 -16.76 26.06 -4.78
C MET A 1 -15.34 25.89 -4.25
N LYS A 2 -14.33 26.53 -4.87
CA LYS A 2 -12.97 26.52 -4.32
C LYS A 2 -12.87 27.60 -3.23
N LEU A 3 -12.49 27.24 -2.02
CA LEU A 3 -12.20 28.18 -0.95
C LEU A 3 -10.98 29.04 -1.35
N SER A 4 -11.09 30.36 -1.18
CA SER A 4 -10.02 31.30 -1.53
C SER A 4 -8.91 31.29 -0.48
N LYS A 5 -7.67 31.59 -0.88
CA LYS A 5 -6.56 31.78 0.08
C LYS A 5 -6.89 32.86 1.12
N LYS A 6 -7.72 33.84 0.79
CA LYS A 6 -8.17 34.88 1.73
C LYS A 6 -9.11 34.28 2.79
N SER A 7 -10.12 33.52 2.37
CA SER A 7 -11.08 32.90 3.30
C SER A 7 -10.40 31.90 4.25
N ILE A 8 -9.38 31.18 3.78
CA ILE A 8 -8.59 30.27 4.62
C ILE A 8 -7.82 31.05 5.70
N ARG A 9 -7.21 32.20 5.35
CA ARG A 9 -6.50 33.03 6.33
C ARG A 9 -7.43 33.61 7.39
N GLU A 10 -8.61 34.07 6.96
CA GLU A 10 -9.63 34.60 7.87
C GLU A 10 -10.11 33.51 8.85
N ASP A 11 -10.37 32.29 8.36
CA ASP A 11 -10.78 31.15 9.20
C ASP A 11 -9.69 30.75 10.21
N ILE A 12 -8.41 30.71 9.79
CA ILE A 12 -7.29 30.43 10.70
C ILE A 12 -7.19 31.50 11.79
N LEU A 13 -7.29 32.79 11.42
CA LEU A 13 -7.21 33.90 12.39
C LEU A 13 -8.35 33.82 13.41
N ALA A 14 -9.58 33.55 12.96
CA ALA A 14 -10.73 33.40 13.84
C ALA A 14 -10.52 32.27 14.86
N LYS A 15 -10.11 31.08 14.39
CA LYS A 15 -9.83 29.93 15.26
C LYS A 15 -8.70 30.18 16.25
N THR A 16 -7.69 30.94 15.83
CA THR A 16 -6.57 31.31 16.71
C THR A 16 -7.03 32.25 17.81
N GLN A 17 -7.88 33.23 17.48
CA GLN A 17 -8.45 34.15 18.46
C GLN A 17 -9.36 33.43 19.46
N GLU A 18 -10.22 32.53 18.98
CA GLU A 18 -11.08 31.70 19.82
C GLU A 18 -10.28 30.85 20.81
N TYR A 19 -9.19 30.24 20.33
CA TYR A 19 -8.27 29.48 21.17
C TYR A 19 -7.67 30.33 22.29
N LEU A 20 -7.20 31.54 21.96
CA LEU A 20 -6.60 32.46 22.93
C LEU A 20 -7.65 33.01 23.91
N SER A 21 -8.87 33.33 23.46
CA SER A 21 -9.94 33.85 24.32
C SER A 21 -10.43 32.80 25.31
N ASN A 22 -10.43 31.53 24.93
CA ASN A 22 -10.85 30.42 25.78
C ASN A 22 -9.73 29.93 26.73
N GLY A 23 -8.65 30.70 26.89
CA GLY A 23 -7.57 30.40 27.83
C GLY A 23 -6.61 29.31 27.34
N GLY A 24 -6.61 28.99 26.05
CA GLY A 24 -5.67 28.04 25.44
C GLY A 24 -5.94 26.57 25.76
N SER A 25 -7.14 26.22 26.22
CA SER A 25 -7.53 24.83 26.46
C SER A 25 -7.73 24.08 25.13
N ILE A 26 -7.18 22.88 25.01
CA ILE A 26 -7.35 21.98 23.85
C ILE A 26 -8.02 20.69 24.34
N GLU A 27 -9.12 20.32 23.70
CA GLU A 27 -9.77 19.03 23.95
C GLU A 27 -8.93 17.89 23.35
N LYS A 28 -8.57 16.92 24.18
CA LYS A 28 -7.84 15.72 23.74
C LYS A 28 -8.85 14.63 23.40
N ILE A 29 -9.09 14.44 22.12
CA ILE A 29 -9.97 13.40 21.58
C ILE A 29 -9.22 12.06 21.52
N SER A 30 -9.91 10.94 21.77
CA SER A 30 -9.30 9.62 21.70
C SER A 30 -9.03 9.19 20.25
N LEU A 31 -7.96 8.41 20.06
CA LEU A 31 -7.65 7.85 18.74
C LEU A 31 -8.79 6.94 18.26
N GLY A 32 -9.25 7.14 17.03
CA GLY A 32 -10.35 6.37 16.43
C GLY A 32 -11.75 6.91 16.72
N GLU A 33 -11.87 7.96 17.52
CA GLU A 33 -13.13 8.67 17.72
C GLU A 33 -13.44 9.50 16.47
N SER A 34 -14.57 9.25 15.82
CA SER A 34 -14.99 10.02 14.66
C SER A 34 -15.50 11.38 15.11
N GLY A 35 -14.98 12.47 14.55
CA GLY A 35 -15.54 13.83 14.74
C GLY A 35 -16.90 14.05 14.08
N GLN A 36 -17.66 12.98 13.82
CA GLN A 36 -18.97 13.03 13.19
C GLN A 36 -20.02 12.92 14.30
N ASN A 37 -20.96 13.88 14.36
CA ASN A 37 -22.01 13.90 15.37
C ASN A 37 -22.86 12.62 15.27
N THR A 38 -22.84 11.78 16.32
CA THR A 38 -23.66 10.56 16.40
C THR A 38 -25.17 10.83 16.28
N ASN A 39 -25.60 12.05 16.69
CA ASN A 39 -27.00 12.46 16.65
C ASN A 39 -27.49 12.90 15.26
N GLU A 40 -26.59 13.17 14.33
CA GLU A 40 -26.97 13.56 12.97
C GLU A 40 -27.00 12.32 12.07
N PRO A 41 -28.06 12.15 11.24
CA PRO A 41 -28.11 11.05 10.30
C PRO A 41 -26.90 11.15 9.37
N ARG A 42 -26.05 10.11 9.39
CA ARG A 42 -24.88 10.03 8.52
C ARG A 42 -25.34 10.25 7.08
N VAL A 43 -24.81 11.30 6.43
CA VAL A 43 -25.00 11.51 4.99
C VAL A 43 -24.55 10.23 4.31
N ARG A 44 -25.50 9.43 3.82
CA ARG A 44 -25.19 8.20 3.10
C ARG A 44 -24.27 8.61 1.96
N ARG A 45 -23.10 7.97 1.84
CA ARG A 45 -22.27 8.18 0.66
C ARG A 45 -23.13 7.80 -0.54
N VAL A 46 -23.44 8.79 -1.36
CA VAL A 46 -24.10 8.67 -2.66
C VAL A 46 -23.14 7.93 -3.58
N PHE A 47 -22.89 6.65 -3.30
CA PHE A 47 -22.58 5.72 -4.36
C PHE A 47 -23.94 5.31 -4.95
N GLU A 48 -24.66 6.30 -5.49
CA GLU A 48 -25.65 5.99 -6.50
C GLU A 48 -24.84 5.43 -7.65
N ILE A 49 -24.83 4.10 -7.76
CA ILE A 49 -24.46 3.45 -8.99
C ILE A 49 -25.55 3.90 -9.94
N GLU A 50 -25.33 5.03 -10.63
CA GLU A 50 -26.16 5.42 -11.75
C GLU A 50 -26.20 4.20 -12.67
N GLU A 51 -27.38 3.61 -12.82
CA GLU A 51 -27.59 2.60 -13.85
C GLU A 51 -27.34 3.31 -15.18
N SER A 52 -26.10 3.24 -15.65
CA SER A 52 -25.67 3.79 -16.91
C SER A 52 -26.64 3.30 -17.98
N SER A 53 -27.38 4.23 -18.57
CA SER A 53 -28.38 3.99 -19.61
C SER A 53 -27.78 3.43 -20.91
N GLU A 54 -26.46 3.27 -20.97
CA GLU A 54 -25.73 2.79 -22.13
C GLU A 54 -25.73 1.26 -22.17
N SER A 55 -26.11 0.71 -23.33
CA SER A 55 -25.97 -0.72 -23.61
C SER A 55 -24.50 -1.10 -23.62
N LYS A 56 -24.01 -1.64 -22.50
CA LYS A 56 -22.64 -2.16 -22.38
C LYS A 56 -22.45 -3.31 -23.37
N THR A 57 -21.49 -3.17 -24.28
CA THR A 57 -21.11 -4.26 -25.18
C THR A 57 -20.18 -5.21 -24.42
N PHE A 58 -20.64 -6.43 -24.16
CA PHE A 58 -19.81 -7.46 -23.52
C PHE A 58 -18.76 -7.96 -24.52
N LEU A 59 -17.48 -7.69 -24.23
CA LEU A 59 -16.33 -8.11 -25.05
C LEU A 59 -15.69 -9.39 -24.49
N THR A 60 -16.51 -10.42 -24.24
CA THR A 60 -16.05 -11.71 -23.67
C THR A 60 -14.94 -12.33 -24.51
N ASP A 61 -15.02 -12.22 -25.83
CA ASP A 61 -14.07 -12.84 -26.75
C ASP A 61 -12.69 -12.17 -26.68
N VAL A 62 -12.66 -10.86 -26.49
CA VAL A 62 -11.41 -10.08 -26.33
C VAL A 62 -10.74 -10.41 -25.01
N VAL A 63 -11.53 -10.54 -23.93
CA VAL A 63 -11.04 -10.97 -22.61
C VAL A 63 -10.46 -12.38 -22.70
N ALA A 64 -11.18 -13.32 -23.33
CA ALA A 64 -10.73 -14.69 -23.52
C ALA A 64 -9.42 -14.76 -24.33
N ALA A 65 -9.28 -13.95 -25.38
CA ALA A 65 -8.04 -13.85 -26.16
C ALA A 65 -6.86 -13.33 -25.34
N PHE A 66 -7.09 -12.35 -24.46
CA PHE A 66 -6.07 -11.79 -23.57
C PHE A 66 -5.60 -12.82 -22.53
N ASP A 67 -6.54 -13.55 -21.91
CA ASP A 67 -6.23 -14.58 -20.94
C ASP A 67 -5.47 -15.75 -21.57
N ALA A 68 -5.87 -16.18 -22.76
CA ALA A 68 -5.14 -17.20 -23.52
C ALA A 68 -3.70 -16.76 -23.84
N ARG A 69 -3.46 -15.46 -24.08
CA ARG A 69 -2.12 -14.91 -24.26
C ARG A 69 -1.28 -15.01 -22.99
N LYS A 70 -1.86 -14.67 -21.83
CA LYS A 70 -1.16 -14.74 -20.54
C LYS A 70 -0.71 -16.16 -20.21
N VAL A 71 -1.60 -17.15 -20.39
CA VAL A 71 -1.28 -18.57 -20.11
C VAL A 71 -0.13 -19.08 -20.98
N LYS A 72 -0.04 -18.64 -22.25
CA LYS A 72 1.06 -19.03 -23.15
C LYS A 72 2.40 -18.44 -22.72
N THR A 73 2.41 -17.23 -22.15
CA THR A 73 3.63 -16.58 -21.65
C THR A 73 4.11 -17.11 -20.30
N THR A 74 3.22 -17.69 -19.50
CA THR A 74 3.54 -18.21 -18.15
C THR A 74 3.87 -19.70 -18.13
N LYS A 75 3.96 -20.37 -19.29
CA LYS A 75 4.61 -21.69 -19.37
C LYS A 75 6.10 -21.49 -19.16
N THR A 76 6.49 -21.29 -17.89
CA THR A 76 7.85 -21.42 -17.43
C THR A 76 8.32 -22.79 -17.88
N LYS A 77 9.28 -22.82 -18.80
CA LYS A 77 10.05 -24.03 -19.06
C LYS A 77 10.49 -24.55 -17.69
N PRO A 78 10.33 -25.85 -17.37
CA PRO A 78 10.85 -26.37 -16.11
C PRO A 78 12.33 -25.97 -16.07
N LEU A 79 12.70 -25.11 -15.13
CA LEU A 79 14.10 -24.87 -14.85
C LEU A 79 14.63 -26.23 -14.41
N THR A 80 15.35 -26.91 -15.30
CA THR A 80 16.21 -28.01 -14.91
C THR A 80 17.07 -27.48 -13.79
N GLN A 81 16.80 -27.90 -12.55
CA GLN A 81 17.58 -27.52 -11.39
C GLN A 81 18.94 -28.20 -11.50
N ASN A 82 19.82 -27.63 -12.32
CA ASN A 82 21.25 -27.86 -12.16
C ASN A 82 21.68 -27.03 -10.95
N ASN A 83 21.39 -27.56 -9.76
CA ASN A 83 21.78 -26.98 -8.48
C ASN A 83 23.26 -27.30 -8.17
N SER A 84 24.17 -27.03 -9.10
CA SER A 84 25.57 -26.82 -8.73
C SER A 84 25.72 -25.36 -8.32
N ARG A 85 25.24 -25.02 -7.12
CA ARG A 85 25.43 -23.68 -6.56
C ARG A 85 26.64 -23.68 -5.65
N ARG A 86 27.63 -22.87 -6.00
CA ARG A 86 28.74 -22.51 -5.11
C ARG A 86 28.15 -21.95 -3.81
N TYR A 87 28.62 -22.41 -2.66
CA TYR A 87 28.20 -21.86 -1.36
C TYR A 87 29.41 -21.31 -0.61
N LYS A 88 29.15 -20.30 0.24
CA LYS A 88 30.18 -19.72 1.10
C LYS A 88 30.40 -20.62 2.32
N LYS A 89 31.64 -21.01 2.56
CA LYS A 89 32.08 -21.70 3.77
C LYS A 89 32.95 -20.76 4.60
N LEU A 90 32.57 -20.51 5.84
CA LEU A 90 33.42 -19.82 6.80
C LEU A 90 34.46 -20.79 7.35
N ILE A 91 35.72 -20.36 7.38
CA ILE A 91 36.83 -21.06 8.03
C ILE A 91 37.06 -20.41 9.38
N TYR A 92 37.15 -21.24 10.42
CA TYR A 92 37.37 -20.82 11.80
C TYR A 92 38.80 -21.19 12.24
N ASP A 93 39.39 -20.35 13.09
CA ASP A 93 40.67 -20.64 13.76
C ASP A 93 40.49 -21.68 14.89
N ASP A 94 41.59 -22.14 15.49
CA ASP A 94 41.60 -23.09 16.61
C ASP A 94 40.83 -22.58 17.85
N PHE A 95 40.59 -21.27 17.94
CA PHE A 95 39.77 -20.61 18.96
C PHE A 95 38.32 -20.33 18.54
N GLY A 96 37.89 -20.74 17.33
CA GLY A 96 36.52 -20.60 16.86
C GLY A 96 36.15 -19.22 16.28
N GLU A 97 37.13 -18.33 16.11
CA GLU A 97 36.92 -17.03 15.46
C GLU A 97 36.89 -17.18 13.93
N PRO A 98 35.97 -16.50 13.21
CA PRO A 98 35.88 -16.60 11.75
C PRO A 98 37.04 -15.87 11.07
N LEU A 99 37.93 -16.61 10.41
CA LEU A 99 39.09 -16.04 9.72
C LEU A 99 38.74 -15.55 8.31
N ARG A 100 38.04 -16.35 7.50
CA ARG A 100 37.73 -16.01 6.11
C ARG A 100 36.56 -16.78 5.52
N GLU A 101 35.91 -16.18 4.52
CA GLU A 101 34.89 -16.81 3.69
C GLU A 101 35.51 -17.34 2.38
N VAL A 102 35.24 -18.61 2.04
CA VAL A 102 35.66 -19.21 0.77
C VAL A 102 34.44 -19.74 0.03
N TRP A 103 34.38 -19.49 -1.28
CA TRP A 103 33.36 -20.07 -2.15
C TRP A 103 33.79 -21.47 -2.59
N VAL A 104 32.94 -22.47 -2.35
CA VAL A 104 33.20 -23.88 -2.69
C VAL A 104 32.11 -24.39 -3.65
N ASP A 105 32.53 -25.12 -4.67
CA ASP A 105 31.67 -25.71 -5.68
C ASP A 105 31.34 -27.14 -5.26
N GLU A 106 30.12 -27.37 -4.79
CA GLU A 106 29.42 -28.65 -4.62
C GLU A 106 30.17 -29.85 -3.98
N ILE A 107 29.77 -30.16 -2.74
CA ILE A 107 29.80 -31.43 -1.99
C ILE A 107 30.76 -32.52 -2.53
N ASP A 108 32.00 -32.52 -2.05
CA ASP A 108 32.82 -33.73 -1.99
C ASP A 108 32.07 -34.75 -1.11
N ARG A 109 31.60 -35.84 -1.73
CA ARG A 109 31.06 -37.01 -1.04
C ARG A 109 32.15 -38.04 -0.79
#